data_AF-A0A800II90-F1
#
_entry.id   AF-A0A800II90-F1
#
_cell.length_a   1.000
_cell.length_b   1.000
_cell.length_c   1.000
_cell.angle_alpha   90.00
_cell.angle_beta   90.00
_cell.angle_gamma   90.00
#
_symmetry.space_group_name_H-M   'P 1'
#
loop_
_entity.id
_entity.type
_entity.pdbx_description
1 polymer ?
#
loop_
_entity_poly.entity_id
_entity_poly.type
_entity_poly.pdbx_seq_one_letter_code
_entity_poly.pdbx_strand_id
1 'polypeptide(L)' 'MSTQNLCIATQAPVDPTQRMSLSANALMQAQHIHLHIEGAAKLQVLEQATALQDRNQMPIYTFIQQTLNIHWCP' A
#
# COMPACT_ATOMS: atom_id res chain seq x y z
N MET A 1 12.13 10.54 -4.06
CA MET A 1 10.93 11.35 -4.38
C MET A 1 10.26 11.73 -3.07
N SER A 2 10.01 13.02 -2.83
CA SER A 2 9.34 13.49 -1.61
C SER A 2 7.83 13.38 -1.79
N THR A 3 7.12 12.73 -0.85
CA THR A 3 5.67 12.56 -0.86
C THR A 3 4.97 13.58 0.06
N GLN A 4 5.53 14.78 0.24
CA GLN A 4 5.03 15.79 1.20
C GLN A 4 3.67 16.40 0.83
N ASN A 5 3.28 16.32 -0.44
CA ASN A 5 1.96 16.80 -0.88
C ASN A 5 0.87 15.81 -0.45
N LEU A 6 -0.36 16.31 -0.24
CA LEU A 6 -1.53 15.48 0.09
C LEU A 6 -1.78 14.43 -1.00
N CYS A 7 -1.79 14.86 -2.25
CA CYS A 7 -1.95 14.01 -3.43
C CYS A 7 -0.73 14.08 -4.34
N ILE A 8 -0.49 12.99 -5.06
CA ILE A 8 0.54 12.87 -6.09
C ILE A 8 -0.07 12.33 -7.39
N ALA A 9 0.49 12.74 -8.52
CA ALA A 9 0.21 12.09 -9.80
C ALA A 9 1.03 10.80 -9.90
N THR A 10 0.40 9.72 -10.34
CA THR A 10 1.04 8.42 -10.55
C THR A 10 0.59 7.82 -11.88
N GLN A 11 1.33 6.82 -12.34
CA GLN A 11 1.10 6.15 -13.62
C GLN A 11 0.99 4.66 -13.34
N ALA A 12 -0.10 4.02 -13.81
CA ALA A 12 -0.26 2.58 -13.63
C ALA A 12 0.87 1.81 -14.33
N PRO A 13 1.49 0.79 -13.70
CA PRO A 13 2.57 0.02 -14.33
C PRO A 13 2.05 -0.95 -15.39
N VAL A 14 0.81 -1.43 -15.24
CA VAL A 14 0.10 -2.28 -16.20
C VAL A 14 -1.05 -1.46 -16.77
N ASP A 15 -1.12 -1.38 -18.10
CA ASP A 15 -2.01 -0.48 -18.86
C ASP A 15 -1.90 1.00 -18.43
N PRO A 16 -0.88 1.71 -18.94
CA PRO A 16 -0.53 3.05 -18.48
C PRO A 16 -1.65 4.08 -18.59
N THR A 17 -2.40 4.23 -17.49
CA THR A 17 -3.37 5.29 -17.23
C THR A 17 -2.90 6.24 -16.13
N GLN A 18 -3.07 7.55 -16.35
CA GLN A 18 -2.76 8.60 -15.37
C GLN A 18 -3.70 8.47 -14.16
N ARG A 19 -3.15 8.56 -12.95
CA ARG A 19 -3.90 8.48 -11.69
C ARG A 19 -3.51 9.61 -10.76
N MET A 20 -4.45 10.01 -9.92
CA MET A 20 -4.17 10.78 -8.71
C MET A 20 -4.30 9.84 -7.52
N SER A 21 -3.31 9.85 -6.62
CA SER A 21 -3.33 9.06 -5.38
C SER A 21 -3.04 9.96 -4.19
N LEU A 22 -3.61 9.64 -3.03
CA LEU A 22 -3.07 10.14 -1.78
C LEU A 22 -1.62 9.67 -1.64
N SER A 23 -0.79 10.54 -1.09
CA SER A 23 0.62 10.24 -0.90
C SER A 23 0.82 9.29 0.29
N ALA A 24 1.93 8.55 0.29
CA ALA A 24 2.25 7.67 1.42
C ALA A 24 2.35 8.45 2.74
N ASN A 25 2.90 9.69 2.70
CA ASN A 25 2.96 10.55 3.88
C ASN A 25 1.56 10.93 4.39
N ALA A 26 0.65 11.32 3.50
CA ALA A 26 -0.72 11.65 3.87
C ALA A 26 -1.46 10.44 4.47
N LEU A 27 -1.30 9.25 3.87
CA LEU A 27 -1.90 8.02 4.39
C LEU A 27 -1.34 7.62 5.76
N MET A 28 -0.03 7.81 6.00
CA MET A 28 0.61 7.53 7.30
C MET A 28 0.19 8.50 8.42
N GLN A 29 -0.45 9.63 8.10
CA GLN A 29 -0.98 10.55 9.11
C GLN A 29 -2.36 10.13 9.65
N ALA A 30 -2.98 9.09 9.07
CA ALA A 30 -4.26 8.59 9.57
C ALA A 30 -4.11 7.97 10.96
N GLN A 31 -5.06 8.28 11.86
CA GLN A 31 -5.07 7.70 13.22
C GLN A 31 -5.32 6.18 13.20
N HIS A 32 -6.09 5.71 12.22
CA HIS A 32 -6.43 4.30 12.05
C HIS A 32 -6.25 3.90 10.59
N ILE A 33 -5.35 2.95 10.35
CA ILE A 33 -5.13 2.37 9.02
C ILE A 33 -5.68 0.95 9.02
N HIS A 34 -6.53 0.66 8.04
CA HIS A 34 -7.15 -0.65 7.85
C HIS A 34 -6.82 -1.17 6.45
N LEU A 35 -6.37 -2.42 6.38
CA LEU A 35 -6.20 -3.16 5.13
C LEU A 35 -7.26 -4.25 5.07
N HIS A 36 -8.16 -4.17 4.09
CA HIS A 36 -9.12 -5.22 3.80
C HIS A 36 -8.66 -6.02 2.57
N ILE A 37 -8.56 -7.33 2.70
CA ILE A 37 -8.18 -8.24 1.62
C ILE A 37 -9.09 -9.47 1.57
N GLU A 38 -9.32 -9.97 0.36
CA GLU A 38 -10.20 -11.10 0.09
C GLU A 38 -9.49 -12.11 -0.80
N GLY A 39 -9.62 -13.40 -0.47
CA GLY A 39 -9.02 -14.49 -1.22
C GLY A 39 -7.61 -14.87 -0.76
N ALA A 40 -7.29 -16.15 -0.88
CA ALA A 40 -5.98 -16.71 -0.52
C ALA A 40 -4.82 -16.06 -1.30
N ALA A 41 -5.03 -15.71 -2.58
CA ALA A 41 -3.99 -15.11 -3.41
C ALA A 41 -3.50 -13.76 -2.86
N LYS A 42 -4.39 -12.92 -2.31
CA LYS A 42 -4.00 -11.63 -1.71
C LYS A 42 -3.30 -11.81 -0.37
N LEU A 43 -3.70 -12.83 0.41
CA LEU A 43 -3.01 -13.18 1.65
C LEU A 43 -1.56 -13.60 1.36
N GLN A 44 -1.34 -14.45 0.34
CA GLN A 44 0.01 -14.85 -0.09
C GLN A 44 0.86 -13.65 -0.53
N VAL A 45 0.29 -12.70 -1.26
CA VAL A 45 1.00 -11.46 -1.65
C VAL A 45 1.37 -10.62 -0.42
N LEU A 46 0.51 -10.56 0.59
CA LEU A 46 0.79 -9.85 1.84
C LEU A 46 1.93 -10.51 2.65
N GLU A 47 1.92 -11.84 2.73
CA GLU A 47 3.01 -12.62 3.34
C GLU A 47 4.33 -12.38 2.61
N GLN A 48 4.30 -12.40 1.27
CA GLN A 48 5.46 -12.10 0.43
C GLN A 48 5.99 -10.68 0.64
N ALA A 49 5.11 -9.68 0.75
CA ALA A 49 5.51 -8.29 1.01
C ALA A 49 6.22 -8.14 2.36
N THR A 50 5.75 -8.88 3.37
CA THR A 50 6.36 -8.91 4.70
C THR A 50 7.76 -9.54 4.68
N ALA A 51 7.96 -10.59 3.88
CA ALA A 51 9.24 -11.26 3.73
C ALA A 51 10.25 -10.47 2.88
N LEU A 52 9.81 -9.88 1.77
CA LEU A 52 10.68 -9.17 0.83
C LEU A 52 11.19 -7.83 1.39
N GLN A 53 10.36 -7.13 2.17
CA GLN A 53 10.72 -5.88 2.82
C GLN A 53 11.16 -4.75 1.86
N ASP A 54 10.74 -4.79 0.60
CA ASP A 54 11.06 -3.79 -0.42
C ASP A 54 9.82 -2.98 -0.80
N ARG A 55 9.81 -1.70 -0.41
CA ARG A 55 8.71 -0.75 -0.67
C ARG A 55 8.58 -0.37 -2.14
N ASN A 56 9.65 -0.45 -2.92
CA ASN A 56 9.64 -0.09 -4.34
C ASN A 56 9.04 -1.23 -5.17
N GLN A 57 9.29 -2.49 -4.77
CA GLN A 57 8.68 -3.66 -5.40
C GLN A 57 7.27 -3.92 -4.90
N MET A 58 7.04 -3.74 -3.59
CA MET A 58 5.74 -3.98 -2.95
C MET A 58 5.34 -2.77 -2.10
N PRO A 59 4.67 -1.77 -2.69
CA PRO A 59 4.31 -0.52 -2.00
C PRO A 59 3.53 -0.70 -0.70
N ILE A 60 2.76 -1.78 -0.58
CA ILE A 60 2.01 -2.15 0.63
C ILE A 60 2.92 -2.31 1.86
N TYR A 61 4.18 -2.72 1.67
CA TYR A 61 5.15 -2.89 2.76
C TYR A 61 5.40 -1.58 3.52
N THR A 62 5.24 -0.42 2.88
CA THR A 62 5.32 0.90 3.54
C THR A 62 4.38 1.01 4.74
N PHE A 63 3.21 0.37 4.68
CA PHE A 63 2.18 0.45 5.72
C PHE A 63 2.26 -0.70 6.73
N ILE A 64 2.91 -1.81 6.38
CA ILE A 64 3.15 -2.95 7.29
C ILE A 64 4.13 -2.57 8.41
N GLN A 65 4.98 -1.57 8.19
CA GLN A 65 5.92 -1.06 9.20
C GLN A 65 5.26 -0.22 10.31
N GLN A 66 3.96 0.09 10.20
CA GLN A 66 3.18 0.81 11.20
C GLN A 66 2.05 -0.05 11.75
N THR A 67 1.32 0.45 12.76
CA THR A 67 0.13 -0.23 13.29
C THR A 67 -0.96 -0.32 12.21
N LEU A 68 -1.07 -1.48 11.58
CA LEU A 68 -2.01 -1.78 10.51
C LEU A 68 -3.02 -2.83 10.98
N ASN A 69 -4.32 -2.51 10.92
CA ASN A 69 -5.38 -3.48 11.19
C ASN A 69 -5.73 -4.22 9.91
N ILE A 70 -5.53 -5.54 9.88
CA ILE A 70 -5.76 -6.36 8.69
C ILE A 70 -7.05 -7.15 8.87
N HIS A 71 -7.98 -6.97 7.94
CA HIS A 71 -9.24 -7.70 7.84
C HIS A 71 -9.16 -8.61 6.62
N TRP A 72 -9.19 -9.93 6.84
CA TRP A 72 -9.11 -10.92 5.77
C TRP A 72 -10.33 -11.82 5.72
N CYS A 73 -10.82 -12.06 4.51
CA CYS A 73 -11.87 -13.01 4.19
C CYS A 73 -11.37 -14.03 3.15
N PRO A 74 -11.74 -15.32 3.29
CA PRO A 74 -11.29 -16.38 2.40
C PRO A 74 -11.81 -16.23 0.96
#